data_AF-A0A356PB66-F1
#
_entry.id   AF-A0A356PB66-F1
#
_cell.length_a   1.000
_cell.length_b   1.000
_cell.length_c   1.000
_cell.angle_alpha   90.00
_cell.angle_beta   90.00
_cell.angle_gamma   90.00
#
_symmetry.space_group_name_H-M   'P 1'
#
loop_
_entity.id
_entity.type
_entity.pdbx_description
1 polymer ?
#
loop_
_entity_poly.entity_id
_entity_poly.type
_entity_poly.pdbx_seq_one_letter_code
_entity_poly.pdbx_strand_id
1 'polypeptide(L)' 'NMHFFNPALVMKLVEVVQGPHTSTETAQITMDLCAKLGKTAV' A
#
# COMPACT_ATOMS: atom_id res chain seq x y z
N ASN A 1 0.82 -0.45 7.59
CA ASN A 1 0.81 -1.87 7.15
C ASN A 1 0.46 -1.89 5.66
N MET A 2 1.05 -2.78 4.87
CA MET A 2 0.81 -2.89 3.43
C MET A 2 0.28 -4.30 3.13
N HIS A 3 -1.02 -4.44 2.97
CA HIS A 3 -1.69 -5.72 2.85
C HIS A 3 -1.92 -6.08 1.38
N PHE A 4 -1.31 -7.20 0.96
CA PHE A 4 -1.45 -7.75 -0.39
C PHE A 4 -2.49 -8.86 -0.42
N PHE A 5 -3.21 -8.93 -1.52
CA PHE A 5 -4.14 -10.02 -1.81
C PHE A 5 -3.44 -11.14 -2.59
N ASN A 6 -3.68 -12.39 -2.22
CA ASN A 6 -3.09 -13.54 -2.90
C ASN A 6 -3.80 -13.82 -4.24
N PRO A 7 -3.07 -14.04 -5.36
CA PRO A 7 -1.61 -13.97 -5.51
C PRO A 7 -1.08 -12.54 -5.63
N ALA A 8 -0.09 -12.19 -4.81
CA ALA A 8 0.41 -10.81 -4.66
C ALA A 8 0.93 -10.19 -5.98
N LEU A 9 1.47 -11.01 -6.88
CA LEU A 9 1.98 -10.54 -8.18
C LEU A 9 0.85 -10.28 -9.19
N VAL A 10 -0.30 -10.95 -9.05
CA VAL A 10 -1.44 -10.88 -9.98
C VAL A 10 -2.46 -9.83 -9.53
N MET A 11 -2.76 -9.78 -8.24
CA MET A 11 -3.78 -8.87 -7.70
C MET A 11 -3.32 -7.42 -7.78
N LYS A 12 -4.20 -6.53 -8.23
CA LYS A 12 -3.90 -5.10 -8.38
C LYS A 12 -4.06 -4.30 -7.09
N LEU A 13 -4.94 -4.75 -6.19
CA LEU A 13 -5.27 -4.05 -4.96
C LEU A 13 -4.20 -4.28 -3.89
N VAL A 14 -3.86 -3.21 -3.16
CA VAL A 14 -3.08 -3.23 -1.92
C VAL A 14 -3.76 -2.29 -0.93
N GLU A 15 -3.90 -2.71 0.33
CA GLU A 15 -4.43 -1.83 1.39
C GLU A 15 -3.27 -1.22 2.20
N VAL A 16 -3.20 0.10 2.27
CA VAL A 16 -2.23 0.84 3.08
C VAL A 16 -2.91 1.30 4.37
N VAL A 17 -2.80 0.47 5.39
CA VAL A 17 -3.42 0.75 6.70
C VAL A 17 -2.49 1.62 7.54
N GLN A 18 -2.87 2.88 7.74
CA GLN A 18 -2.20 3.82 8.63
C GLN A 18 -2.66 3.60 10.07
N GLY A 19 -1.77 3.06 10.92
CA GLY A 19 -2.03 2.93 12.35
C GLY A 19 -1.87 4.28 13.09
N PRO A 20 -2.30 4.38 14.36
CA PRO A 20 -2.29 5.64 15.12
C PRO A 20 -0.90 6.25 15.34
N HIS A 21 0.16 5.45 15.26
CA HIS A 21 1.55 5.89 15.40
C HIS A 21 2.29 6.01 14.05
N THR A 22 1.60 5.74 12.93
CA THR A 22 2.19 5.86 11.60
C THR A 22 2.00 7.28 11.10
N SER A 23 3.10 7.96 10.75
CA SER A 23 3.03 9.32 10.22
C SER A 23 2.34 9.34 8.85
N THR A 24 1.68 10.46 8.54
CA THR A 24 1.08 10.70 7.21
C THR A 24 2.12 10.60 6.10
N GLU A 25 3.35 11.07 6.35
CA GLU A 25 4.47 10.94 5.41
C GLU A 25 4.78 9.48 5.09
N THR A 26 4.81 8.60 6.10
CA THR A 26 5.06 7.16 5.88
C THR A 26 3.93 6.52 5.08
N ALA A 27 2.68 6.88 5.37
CA ALA A 27 1.53 6.41 4.60
C ALA A 27 1.64 6.86 3.13
N GLN A 28 1.95 8.13 2.88
CA GLN A 28 2.08 8.67 1.53
C GLN A 28 3.22 8.01 0.74
N ILE A 29 4.40 7.84 1.35
CA ILE A 29 5.52 7.13 0.72
C ILE A 29 5.11 5.69 0.34
N THR A 30 4.31 5.04 1.17
CA THR A 30 3.80 3.68 0.90
C THR A 30 2.79 3.69 -0.26
N MET A 31 1.90 4.68 -0.34
CA MET A 31 0.98 4.86 -1.47
C MET A 31 1.75 5.06 -2.78
N ASP A 32 2.76 5.93 -2.78
CA ASP A 32 3.59 6.22 -3.94
C ASP A 32 4.41 5.00 -4.39
N LEU A 33 4.88 4.20 -3.43
CA LEU A 33 5.53 2.93 -3.70
C LEU A 33 4.57 1.95 -4.41
N CYS A 34 3.32 1.84 -3.93
CA CYS A 34 2.32 0.99 -4.58
C CYS A 34 2.07 1.40 -6.04
N ALA A 35 1.99 2.71 -6.31
CA ALA A 35 1.84 3.22 -7.67
C ALA A 35 3.03 2.82 -8.57
N LYS A 36 4.28 2.94 -8.07
CA LYS A 36 5.49 2.51 -8.79
C LYS A 36 5.52 1.00 -9.06
N LEU A 37 4.91 0.20 -8.18
CA LEU A 37 4.73 -1.24 -8.36
C LEU A 37 3.57 -1.61 -9.29
N GLY A 38 2.88 -0.62 -9.88
CA GLY A 38 1.71 -0.84 -10.74
C GLY A 38 0.48 -1.34 -9.98
N LYS A 39 0.40 -1.06 -8.68
CA LYS A 39 -0.72 -1.44 -7.81
C LYS A 39 -1.64 -0.25 -7.56
N THR A 40 -2.89 -0.55 -7.25
CA THR A 40 -3.88 0.41 -6.77
C THR A 40 -3.92 0.32 -5.25
N ALA A 41 -3.43 1.36 -4.57
CA ALA A 41 -3.47 1.45 -3.12
C ALA A 41 -4.73 2.18 -2.64
N VAL A 42 -5.31 1.68 -1.54
CA VAL A 42 -6.43 2.28 -0.81
C VAL A 42 -6.12 2.37 0.68
#